data_AF-A0A8T7DVV1-F1
#
_entry.id   AF-A0A8T7DVV1-F1
#
_cell.length_a   1.000
_cell.length_b   1.000
_cell.length_c   1.000
_cell.angle_alpha   90.00
_cell.angle_beta   90.00
_cell.angle_gamma   90.00
#
_symmetry.space_group_name_H-M   'P 1'
#
loop_
_entity.id
_entity.type
_entity.pdbx_description
1 polymer ?
#
loop_
_entity_poly.entity_id
_entity_poly.type
_entity_poly.pdbx_seq_one_letter_code
_entity_poly.pdbx_strand_id
1 'polypeptide(L)'
;KYNEDFGQTLAFWGVDSGPYFVLPFLGPSTVRDGLSVPVDWILFDPIFQDKELNVTLTALVIRYTDKRAGLIKAGDIIDATAPDKYAFLRDAFLQRRQYLIHDGAPPDDEFSEDELFSDEELFEDEDDLLKDEEGLEKDLK
;
A
#
# COMPACT_ATOMS: atom_id res chain seq x y z
N LYS A 1 21.08 4.13 -0.49
CA LYS A 1 21.23 3.10 0.57
C LYS A 1 19.89 2.40 0.68
N TYR A 2 19.82 1.15 0.26
CA TYR A 2 18.61 0.33 0.30
C TYR A 2 18.40 -0.16 1.74
N ASN A 3 17.18 -0.09 2.24
CA ASN A 3 16.83 -0.55 3.58
C ASN A 3 15.81 -1.68 3.43
N GLU A 4 16.35 -2.87 3.20
CA GLU A 4 15.58 -4.10 3.05
C GLU A 4 15.17 -4.65 4.40
N ASP A 5 13.98 -5.22 4.46
CA ASP A 5 13.45 -5.93 5.62
C ASP A 5 13.04 -7.35 5.24
N PHE A 6 12.86 -8.20 6.23
CA PHE A 6 12.47 -9.59 5.99
C PHE A 6 11.10 -9.69 5.30
N GLY A 7 10.21 -8.72 5.47
CA GLY A 7 8.92 -8.67 4.76
C GLY A 7 9.07 -8.47 3.25
N GLN A 8 10.03 -7.64 2.80
CA GLN A 8 10.37 -7.48 1.38
C GLN A 8 10.96 -8.76 0.82
N THR A 9 11.80 -9.43 1.61
CA THR A 9 12.34 -10.73 1.24
C THR A 9 11.21 -11.76 1.07
N LEU A 10 10.24 -11.83 1.99
CA LEU A 10 9.09 -12.71 1.85
C LEU A 10 8.21 -12.37 0.64
N ALA A 11 8.06 -11.08 0.31
CA ALA A 11 7.34 -10.62 -0.87
C ALA A 11 7.95 -11.17 -2.16
N PHE A 12 9.27 -11.11 -2.28
CA PHE A 12 10.01 -11.66 -3.42
C PHE A 12 9.80 -13.17 -3.57
N TRP A 13 9.55 -13.88 -2.46
CA TRP A 13 9.28 -15.32 -2.45
C TRP A 13 7.79 -15.65 -2.67
N GLY A 14 6.96 -14.67 -3.03
CA GLY A 14 5.54 -14.86 -3.34
C GLY A 14 4.62 -14.94 -2.13
N VAL A 15 5.09 -14.54 -0.93
CA VAL A 15 4.20 -14.41 0.23
C VAL A 15 3.39 -13.13 0.09
N ASP A 16 2.07 -13.31 -0.03
CA ASP A 16 1.12 -12.22 -0.08
C ASP A 16 1.17 -11.36 1.20
N SER A 17 0.90 -10.06 1.07
CA SER A 17 0.89 -9.14 2.22
C SER A 17 -0.22 -9.48 3.22
N GLY A 18 -1.35 -10.00 2.73
CA GLY A 18 -2.56 -10.22 3.50
C GLY A 18 -3.22 -8.91 3.98
N PRO A 19 -4.15 -8.98 4.94
CA PRO A 19 -4.88 -7.83 5.43
C PRO A 19 -4.00 -6.70 5.94
N TYR A 20 -4.39 -5.46 5.62
CA TYR A 20 -3.81 -4.25 6.19
C TYR A 20 -4.42 -3.95 7.57
N PHE A 21 -3.57 -3.54 8.51
CA PHE A 21 -3.99 -3.06 9.83
C PHE A 21 -2.98 -2.05 10.38
N VAL A 22 -3.39 -1.33 11.42
CA VAL A 22 -2.53 -0.35 12.08
C VAL A 22 -2.15 -0.89 13.44
N LEU A 23 -0.85 -1.10 13.64
CA LEU A 23 -0.31 -1.52 14.93
C LEU A 23 -0.19 -0.34 15.87
N PRO A 24 -0.56 -0.50 17.16
CA PRO A 24 -0.23 0.47 18.19
C PRO A 24 1.28 0.73 18.20
N PHE A 25 1.66 2.00 18.24
CA PHE A 25 3.05 2.49 18.24
C PHE A 25 3.82 2.28 16.91
N LEU A 26 3.73 1.11 16.29
CA LEU A 26 4.48 0.78 15.06
C LEU A 26 3.93 1.47 13.81
N GLY A 27 2.60 1.64 13.72
CA GLY A 27 1.91 2.30 12.61
C GLY A 27 1.30 1.33 11.59
N PRO A 28 1.03 1.81 10.36
CA PRO A 28 0.55 1.02 9.22
C PRO A 28 1.39 -0.23 8.96
N SER A 29 0.75 -1.39 8.81
CA SER A 29 1.42 -2.67 8.55
C SER A 29 0.49 -3.65 7.83
N THR A 30 1.08 -4.68 7.23
CA THR A 30 0.35 -5.86 6.72
C THR A 30 0.61 -7.07 7.61
N VAL A 31 -0.09 -8.19 7.40
CA VAL A 31 0.14 -9.43 8.18
C VAL A 31 1.56 -9.92 7.98
N ARG A 32 2.02 -10.00 6.72
CA ARG A 32 3.38 -10.40 6.39
C ARG A 32 4.42 -9.50 7.05
N ASP A 33 4.27 -8.19 6.88
CA ASP A 33 5.26 -7.22 7.37
C ASP A 33 5.22 -7.13 8.91
N GLY A 34 4.04 -7.26 9.53
CA GLY A 34 3.90 -7.25 10.98
C GLY A 34 4.57 -8.45 11.66
N LEU A 35 4.54 -9.61 11.00
CA LEU A 35 5.26 -10.81 11.46
C LEU A 35 6.76 -10.73 11.17
N SER A 36 7.21 -9.91 10.23
CA SER A 36 8.64 -9.71 9.94
C SER A 36 9.33 -8.85 11.02
N VAL A 37 8.63 -7.87 11.60
CA VAL A 37 9.16 -6.96 12.63
C VAL A 37 9.96 -7.64 13.76
N PRO A 38 9.45 -8.68 14.47
CA PRO A 38 10.21 -9.32 15.53
C PRO A 38 11.44 -10.05 15.02
N VAL A 39 11.38 -10.63 13.82
CA VAL A 39 12.53 -11.28 13.16
C VAL A 39 13.60 -10.22 12.88
N ASP A 40 13.19 -9.08 12.33
CA ASP A 40 14.09 -7.98 12.00
C ASP A 40 14.75 -7.38 13.24
N TRP A 41 14.00 -7.20 14.32
CA TRP A 41 14.52 -6.67 15.59
C TRP A 41 15.49 -7.62 16.29
N ILE A 42 15.17 -8.92 16.34
CA ILE A 42 16.01 -9.87 17.07
C ILE A 42 17.29 -10.18 16.30
N LEU A 43 17.21 -10.29 14.96
CA LEU A 43 18.33 -10.75 14.16
C LEU A 43 19.20 -9.62 13.61
N PHE A 44 18.62 -8.48 13.24
CA PHE A 44 19.33 -7.43 12.50
C PHE A 44 19.51 -6.11 13.26
N ASP A 45 18.79 -5.89 14.38
CA ASP A 45 18.94 -4.65 15.14
C ASP A 45 20.06 -4.76 16.20
N PRO A 46 21.15 -3.96 16.08
CA PRO A 46 22.27 -3.99 17.02
C PRO A 46 21.89 -3.51 18.43
N ILE A 47 20.69 -2.97 18.65
CA ILE A 47 20.19 -2.64 19.98
C ILE A 47 19.92 -3.90 20.81
N PHE A 48 19.59 -5.03 20.17
CA PHE A 48 19.30 -6.29 20.85
C PHE A 48 20.52 -7.22 20.98
N GLN A 49 21.67 -6.86 20.40
CA GLN A 49 22.90 -7.64 20.49
C GLN A 49 23.66 -7.35 21.80
N ASP A 50 23.63 -8.31 22.73
CA ASP A 50 24.46 -8.36 23.95
C ASP A 50 24.43 -7.12 24.87
N LYS A 51 23.31 -6.41 24.91
CA LYS A 51 23.10 -5.27 25.82
C LYS A 51 22.23 -5.65 27.01
N GLU A 52 22.51 -5.04 28.16
CA GLU A 52 21.64 -5.11 29.32
C GLU A 52 20.23 -4.62 28.98
N LEU A 53 19.22 -5.29 29.52
CA LEU A 53 17.80 -4.98 29.26
C LEU A 53 17.48 -3.49 29.47
N ASN A 54 18.05 -2.87 30.50
CA ASN A 54 17.84 -1.45 30.81
C ASN A 54 18.32 -0.53 29.67
N VAL A 55 19.52 -0.80 29.12
CA VAL A 55 20.09 -0.01 28.03
C VAL A 55 19.25 -0.16 26.76
N THR A 56 18.83 -1.39 26.45
CA THR A 56 17.96 -1.69 25.31
C THR A 56 16.63 -0.95 25.42
N LEU A 57 15.99 -1.00 26.58
CA LEU A 57 14.71 -0.30 26.82
C LEU A 57 14.87 1.21 26.71
N THR A 58 15.90 1.80 27.32
CA THR A 58 16.16 3.25 27.21
C THR A 58 16.40 3.66 25.76
N ALA A 59 17.21 2.91 25.01
CA ALA A 59 17.47 3.18 23.60
C ALA A 59 16.18 3.08 22.75
N LEU A 60 15.33 2.08 23.02
CA LEU A 60 14.06 1.89 22.33
C LEU A 60 13.11 3.07 22.57
N VAL A 61 12.99 3.53 23.82
CA VAL A 61 12.17 4.70 24.18
C VAL A 61 12.64 5.97 23.46
N ILE A 62 13.96 6.21 23.45
CA ILE A 62 14.54 7.39 22.76
C ILE A 62 14.24 7.32 21.27
N ARG A 63 14.55 6.19 20.63
CA ARG A 63 14.32 5.98 19.18
C ARG A 63 12.84 6.14 18.82
N TYR A 64 11.95 5.61 19.65
CA TYR A 64 10.52 5.73 19.45
C TYR A 64 10.04 7.19 19.56
N THR A 65 10.54 7.90 20.57
CA THR A 65 10.23 9.32 20.79
C THR A 65 10.70 10.18 19.63
N ASP A 66 11.92 9.96 19.15
CA ASP A 66 12.51 10.65 18.00
C ASP A 66 11.69 10.40 16.72
N LYS A 67 11.34 9.13 16.44
CA LYS A 67 10.47 8.76 15.31
C LYS A 67 9.12 9.47 15.38
N ARG A 68 8.49 9.50 16.56
CA ARG A 68 7.22 10.21 16.77
C ARG A 68 7.36 11.70 16.53
N ALA A 69 8.41 12.34 17.06
CA ALA A 69 8.65 13.76 16.88
C ALA A 69 8.80 14.13 15.39
N GLY A 70 9.48 13.28 14.60
CA GLY A 70 9.62 13.47 13.16
C GLY A 70 8.30 13.37 12.37
N LEU A 71 7.30 12.68 12.90
CA LEU A 71 6.01 12.44 12.23
C LEU A 71 4.92 13.47 12.56
N ILE A 72 5.12 14.33 13.57
CA ILE A 72 4.09 15.31 14.00
C ILE A 72 3.67 16.20 12.83
N LYS A 73 4.64 16.80 12.12
CA LYS A 73 4.35 17.69 10.98
C LYS A 73 3.62 17.00 9.84
N ALA A 74 3.99 15.76 9.53
CA ALA A 74 3.34 14.98 8.49
C ALA A 74 1.90 14.63 8.89
N GLY A 75 1.68 14.29 10.17
CA GLY A 75 0.36 14.07 10.73
C GLY A 75 -0.54 15.30 10.60
N ASP A 76 -0.03 16.48 10.95
CA ASP A 76 -0.79 17.73 10.85
C ASP A 76 -1.24 18.04 9.41
N ILE A 77 -0.39 17.74 8.42
CA ILE A 77 -0.72 17.93 7.00
C ILE A 77 -1.82 16.97 6.57
N ILE A 78 -1.66 15.68 6.84
CA ILE A 78 -2.66 14.65 6.50
C ILE A 78 -3.99 14.98 7.16
N ASP A 79 -3.94 15.45 8.40
CA ASP A 79 -5.11 15.83 9.18
C ASP A 79 -5.87 17.02 8.59
N ALA A 80 -5.16 17.92 7.90
CA ALA A 80 -5.74 19.10 7.28
C ALA A 80 -6.24 18.86 5.84
N THR A 81 -5.66 17.90 5.11
CA THR A 81 -5.93 17.69 3.68
C THR A 81 -6.86 16.51 3.37
N ALA A 82 -6.88 15.47 4.20
CA ALA A 82 -7.59 14.23 3.88
C ALA A 82 -8.98 14.17 4.55
N PRO A 83 -10.07 13.98 3.78
CA PRO A 83 -11.40 13.72 4.33
C PRO A 83 -11.45 12.39 5.11
N ASP A 84 -10.79 11.34 4.60
CA ASP A 84 -10.58 10.06 5.28
C ASP A 84 -9.09 9.78 5.46
N LYS A 85 -8.63 9.96 6.69
CA LYS A 85 -7.22 9.75 7.08
C LYS A 85 -6.80 8.29 6.98
N TYR A 86 -7.70 7.35 7.30
CA TYR A 86 -7.35 5.95 7.33
C TYR A 86 -7.18 5.40 5.92
N ALA A 87 -8.13 5.68 5.02
CA ALA A 87 -8.04 5.29 3.63
C ALA A 87 -6.78 5.87 2.96
N PHE A 88 -6.53 7.17 3.15
CA PHE A 88 -5.34 7.83 2.63
C PHE A 88 -4.04 7.17 3.11
N LEU A 89 -3.91 6.92 4.43
CA LEU A 89 -2.73 6.27 4.99
C LEU A 89 -2.55 4.84 4.51
N ARG A 90 -3.65 4.08 4.38
CA ARG A 90 -3.62 2.71 3.86
C ARG A 90 -3.09 2.70 2.43
N ASP A 91 -3.67 3.53 1.56
CA ASP A 91 -3.37 3.50 0.14
C ASP A 91 -1.93 3.99 -0.10
N ALA A 92 -1.52 5.08 0.58
CA ALA A 92 -0.14 5.56 0.56
C ALA A 92 0.87 4.53 1.11
N PHE A 93 0.49 3.78 2.15
CA PHE A 93 1.34 2.71 2.68
C PHE A 93 1.50 1.57 1.67
N LEU A 94 0.41 1.10 1.06
CA LEU A 94 0.43 -0.02 0.11
C LEU A 94 1.22 0.35 -1.15
N GLN A 95 1.00 1.53 -1.71
CA GLN A 95 1.78 2.06 -2.85
C GLN A 95 3.27 2.13 -2.52
N ARG A 96 3.61 2.71 -1.36
CA ARG A 96 5.01 2.77 -0.91
C ARG A 96 5.59 1.37 -0.74
N ARG A 97 4.81 0.40 -0.26
CA ARG A 97 5.28 -0.96 -0.02
C ARG A 97 5.57 -1.69 -1.33
N GLN A 98 4.70 -1.57 -2.32
CA GLN A 98 4.95 -2.08 -3.67
C GLN A 98 6.19 -1.44 -4.29
N TYR A 99 6.32 -0.11 -4.18
CA TYR A 99 7.51 0.61 -4.63
C TYR A 99 8.80 0.04 -4.01
N LEU A 100 8.80 -0.27 -2.71
CA LEU A 100 9.96 -0.83 -2.03
C LEU A 100 10.26 -2.27 -2.48
N ILE A 101 9.24 -3.13 -2.60
CA ILE A 101 9.39 -4.52 -3.04
C ILE A 101 9.98 -4.63 -4.45
N HIS A 102 9.68 -3.67 -5.32
CA HIS A 102 10.11 -3.65 -6.71
C HIS A 102 11.26 -2.67 -6.99
N ASP A 103 12.04 -2.30 -5.98
CA ASP A 103 13.23 -1.43 -6.13
C ASP A 103 12.95 -0.08 -6.85
N GLY A 104 11.70 0.40 -6.74
CA GLY A 104 11.24 1.64 -7.36
C GLY A 104 10.68 1.53 -8.77
N ALA A 105 10.54 0.32 -9.30
CA ALA A 105 9.85 0.03 -10.55
C ALA A 105 8.66 -0.93 -10.30
N PRO A 106 7.62 -0.49 -9.55
CA PRO A 106 6.43 -1.31 -9.37
C PRO A 106 5.78 -1.61 -10.73
N PRO A 107 5.25 -2.84 -10.93
CA PRO A 107 4.45 -3.12 -12.11
C PRO A 107 3.23 -2.21 -12.11
N ASP A 108 2.85 -1.73 -13.30
CA ASP A 108 1.61 -0.97 -13.48
C ASP A 108 0.45 -1.84 -12.98
N ASP A 109 -0.39 -1.26 -12.14
CA ASP A 109 -1.50 -1.91 -11.47
C ASP A 109 -2.43 -2.55 -12.52
N GLU A 110 -2.81 -3.83 -12.34
CA GLU A 110 -3.80 -4.52 -13.21
C GLU A 110 -5.14 -3.77 -13.25
N PHE A 111 -5.43 -2.90 -12.27
CA PHE A 111 -6.57 -1.98 -12.28
C PHE A 111 -6.28 -0.67 -13.03
N SER A 112 -5.52 -0.74 -14.11
CA SER A 112 -5.34 0.41 -15.02
C SER A 112 -6.70 0.96 -15.42
N GLU A 113 -6.83 2.28 -15.51
CA GLU A 113 -8.04 2.97 -15.98
C GLU A 113 -8.55 2.34 -17.30
N ASP A 114 -7.62 1.81 -18.11
CA ASP A 114 -7.85 1.11 -19.36
C ASP A 114 -8.75 -0.15 -19.23
N GLU A 115 -8.70 -0.90 -18.11
CA GLU A 115 -9.62 -2.02 -17.87
C GLU A 115 -11.00 -1.54 -17.39
N LEU A 116 -11.06 -0.50 -16.55
CA LEU A 116 -12.32 0.07 -16.05
C LEU A 116 -13.18 0.72 -17.15
N PHE A 117 -12.56 1.25 -18.20
CA PHE A 117 -13.25 1.83 -19.35
C PHE A 117 -13.49 0.82 -20.48
N SER A 118 -12.89 -0.38 -20.43
CA SER A 118 -13.14 -1.42 -21.44
C SER A 118 -14.57 -2.01 -21.37
N ASP A 119 -15.18 -1.99 -20.18
CA ASP A 119 -16.57 -2.46 -19.99
C ASP A 119 -17.63 -1.43 -20.43
N GLU A 120 -17.23 -0.18 -20.72
CA GLU A 120 -18.15 0.87 -21.21
C GLU A 120 -18.34 0.83 -22.75
N GLU A 121 -17.43 0.16 -23.48
CA GLU A 121 -17.62 -0.15 -24.91
C GLU A 121 -18.79 -1.12 -25.16
N LEU A 122 -19.27 -1.86 -24.15
CA LEU A 122 -20.39 -2.80 -24.30
C LEU A 122 -21.74 -2.10 -24.59
N PHE A 123 -21.84 -0.78 -24.37
CA PHE A 123 -23.05 -0.01 -24.63
C PHE A 123 -23.10 0.65 -26.01
N GLU A 124 -21.97 0.69 -26.74
CA GLU A 124 -21.97 1.25 -28.11
C GLU A 124 -22.56 0.28 -29.14
N ASP A 125 -22.43 -1.03 -28.92
CA ASP A 125 -22.94 -2.07 -29.83
C ASP A 125 -24.47 -2.18 -29.84
N GLU A 126 -25.17 -1.71 -28.80
CA GLU A 126 -26.64 -1.79 -28.71
C GLU A 126 -27.33 -0.65 -29.52
N ASP A 127 -26.67 0.50 -29.68
CA ASP A 127 -27.18 1.64 -30.44
C ASP A 127 -27.08 1.45 -31.97
N ASP A 128 -26.16 0.61 -32.45
CA ASP A 128 -26.06 0.28 -33.88
C ASP A 128 -27.15 -0.71 -34.32
N LEU A 129 -27.61 -1.61 -33.44
CA LEU A 129 -28.74 -2.51 -33.74
C LEU A 129 -30.09 -1.78 -33.92
N LEU A 130 -30.24 -0.58 -33.35
CA LEU A 130 -31.46 0.23 -33.48
C LEU A 130 -31.48 1.08 -34.76
N LYS A 131 -30.33 1.38 -35.37
CA LYS A 131 -30.26 2.13 -36.64
C LYS A 131 -30.67 1.26 -37.84
N ASP A 132 -30.46 -0.04 -37.72
CA ASP A 132 -30.75 -1.02 -38.77
C ASP A 132 -32.27 -1.21 -38.95
N GLU A 133 -33.06 -1.11 -37.88
CA GLU A 133 -34.52 -1.22 -37.94
C GLU A 133 -35.20 0.02 -38.52
N GLU A 134 -34.71 1.24 -38.23
CA GLU A 134 -35.25 2.48 -38.84
C GLU A 134 -34.93 2.59 -40.34
N GLY A 135 -33.85 1.95 -40.80
CA GLY A 135 -33.51 1.86 -42.23
C GLY A 135 -34.47 0.98 -43.04
N LEU A 136 -35.06 -0.04 -42.42
CA LEU A 136 -35.96 -1.01 -43.08
C LEU A 136 -37.40 -0.50 -43.23
N GLU A 137 -37.87 0.45 -42.42
CA GLU A 137 -39.21 1.03 -42.57
C GLU A 137 -39.30 2.03 -43.74
N LYS A 138 -38.18 2.58 -44.22
CA LYS A 138 -38.17 3.61 -45.26
C LYS A 138 -38.28 3.08 -46.69
N ASP A 139 -37.95 1.81 -46.90
CA ASP A 139 -38.03 1.12 -48.20
C ASP A 139 -39.39 0.47 -48.47
N LEU A 140 -40.33 0.53 -47.51
CA LEU A 140 -41.68 -0.04 -47.60
C LEU A 140 -42.80 1.00 -47.85
N LYS A 141 -42.47 2.23 -48.27
CA LYS A 141 -43.45 3.25 -48.69
C LYS A 141 -43.36 3.63 -50.16
#